data_AF-Q4C3C4-F1
#
_entry.id   AF-Q4C3C4-F1
#
_cell.length_a   1.000
_cell.length_b   1.000
_cell.length_c   1.000
_cell.angle_alpha   90.00
_cell.angle_beta   90.00
_cell.angle_gamma   90.00
#
_symmetry.space_group_name_H-M   'P 1'
#
loop_
_entity.id
_entity.type
_entity.pdbx_description
1 polymer ?
#
loop_
_entity_poly.entity_id
_entity_poly.type
_entity_poly.pdbx_seq_one_letter_code
_entity_poly.pdbx_strand_id
1 'polypeptide(L)'
;MVVNYRSSNFNARKIRAEQLDVGRDFIRGVDVSWEEFFKTSDRPEVENYGRQNALEFEWLSDNNLRTRSYRQAITKHPQTGEMVFFNQIQLHHISFLEPSIQESLLSLFGEENLPRNVYYGDGSPIEKSVIDEITEVYQRLKVTFSWNKGDILMLDNMLTVHSRNPYIGYRKILVAMGEINNKNNIKGGHNV
;
A
#
# COMPACT_ATOMS: atom_id res chain seq x y z
N MET A 1 5.31 8.63 -13.69
CA MET A 1 4.12 7.88 -14.14
C MET A 1 2.97 8.25 -13.23
N VAL A 2 1.79 8.46 -13.80
CA VAL A 2 0.53 8.62 -13.06
C VAL A 2 -0.54 7.69 -13.63
N VAL A 3 -1.42 7.18 -12.79
CA VAL A 3 -2.51 6.24 -13.13
C VAL A 3 -3.78 6.70 -12.41
N ASN A 4 -4.93 6.75 -13.11
CA ASN A 4 -6.22 7.15 -12.53
C ASN A 4 -7.00 5.94 -11.95
N TYR A 5 -7.56 6.10 -10.75
CA TYR A 5 -7.98 5.02 -9.84
C TYR A 5 -9.50 4.79 -9.71
N ARG A 6 -10.31 5.19 -10.70
CA ARG A 6 -11.75 4.89 -10.66
C ARG A 6 -11.99 3.38 -10.51
N SER A 7 -12.80 2.97 -9.53
CA SER A 7 -13.04 1.54 -9.25
C SER A 7 -13.74 0.82 -10.41
N SER A 8 -14.40 1.56 -11.30
CA SER A 8 -15.00 1.05 -12.53
C SER A 8 -13.99 0.42 -13.48
N ASN A 9 -12.69 0.70 -13.31
CA ASN A 9 -11.63 0.12 -14.13
C ASN A 9 -11.27 -1.31 -13.74
N PHE A 10 -11.74 -1.78 -12.57
CA PHE A 10 -11.46 -3.11 -12.02
C PHE A 10 -12.72 -3.98 -12.01
N ASN A 11 -12.63 -5.13 -12.66
CA ASN A 11 -13.62 -6.19 -12.74
C ASN A 11 -13.58 -7.16 -11.56
N ALA A 12 -12.46 -7.25 -10.82
CA ALA A 12 -12.29 -8.13 -9.67
C ALA A 12 -13.32 -7.85 -8.56
N ARG A 13 -14.47 -8.52 -8.60
CA ARG A 13 -15.59 -8.30 -7.67
C ARG A 13 -15.22 -8.65 -6.23
N LYS A 14 -14.40 -9.69 -6.04
CA LYS A 14 -13.99 -10.17 -4.71
C LYS A 14 -13.19 -9.11 -3.96
N ILE A 15 -12.10 -8.61 -4.57
CA ILE A 15 -11.29 -7.54 -3.95
C ILE A 15 -12.06 -6.25 -3.72
N ARG A 16 -13.13 -6.00 -4.48
CA ARG A 16 -13.99 -4.83 -4.27
C ARG A 16 -14.97 -4.99 -3.11
N ALA A 17 -15.30 -6.22 -2.73
CA ALA A 17 -16.25 -6.55 -1.67
C ALA A 17 -15.57 -6.80 -0.32
N GLU A 18 -14.27 -7.09 -0.33
CA GLU A 18 -13.53 -7.47 0.86
C GLU A 18 -12.60 -6.36 1.36
N GLN A 19 -12.29 -6.42 2.64
CA GLN A 19 -11.15 -5.70 3.19
C GLN A 19 -9.85 -6.36 2.73
N LEU A 20 -8.75 -5.66 2.93
CA LEU A 20 -7.39 -6.15 2.73
C LEU A 20 -6.76 -6.30 4.10
N ASP A 21 -6.18 -7.47 4.36
CA ASP A 21 -5.28 -7.67 5.49
C ASP A 21 -3.86 -7.32 5.03
N VAL A 22 -3.36 -6.18 5.52
CA VAL A 22 -2.01 -5.71 5.20
C VAL A 22 -1.08 -6.15 6.32
N GLY A 23 -0.27 -7.16 6.02
CA GLY A 23 0.74 -7.71 6.92
C GLY A 23 2.09 -7.05 6.71
N ARG A 24 2.78 -6.78 7.83
CA ARG A 24 4.14 -6.28 7.81
C ARG A 24 4.96 -6.83 8.97
N ASP A 25 6.08 -7.45 8.60
CA ASP A 25 7.07 -7.97 9.52
C ASP A 25 8.32 -7.10 9.49
N PHE A 26 8.55 -6.41 10.60
CA PHE A 26 9.75 -5.63 10.85
C PHE A 26 10.88 -6.58 11.27
N ILE A 27 11.55 -7.14 10.26
CA ILE A 27 12.69 -8.05 10.42
C ILE A 27 13.98 -7.24 10.33
N ARG A 28 14.81 -7.32 11.37
CA ARG A 28 16.09 -6.60 11.43
C ARG A 28 16.97 -6.92 10.21
N GLY A 29 17.40 -5.87 9.50
CA GLY A 29 18.32 -5.99 8.37
C GLY A 29 17.68 -6.32 7.03
N VAL A 30 16.36 -6.50 6.96
CA VAL A 30 15.63 -6.79 5.71
C VAL A 30 14.98 -5.52 5.13
N ASP A 31 14.39 -4.71 6.00
CA ASP A 31 13.69 -3.47 5.68
C ASP A 31 13.97 -2.44 6.81
N VAL A 32 13.32 -1.28 6.76
CA VAL A 32 13.31 -0.32 7.89
C VAL A 32 12.89 -1.02 9.18
N SER A 33 13.60 -0.76 10.28
CA SER A 33 13.27 -1.33 11.58
C SER A 33 11.96 -0.75 12.13
N TRP A 34 11.34 -1.44 13.09
CA TRP A 34 10.15 -0.89 13.74
C TRP A 34 10.49 0.40 14.48
N GLU A 35 11.70 0.52 15.04
CA GLU A 35 12.11 1.73 15.75
C GLU A 35 12.20 2.94 14.82
N GLU A 36 12.78 2.77 13.63
CA GLU A 36 12.85 3.83 12.62
C GLU A 36 11.46 4.17 12.06
N PHE A 37 10.61 3.16 11.91
CA PHE A 37 9.25 3.34 11.39
C PHE A 37 8.35 4.09 12.36
N PHE A 38 8.30 3.66 13.63
CA PHE A 38 7.50 4.30 14.68
C PHE A 38 8.21 5.50 15.33
N LYS A 39 9.50 5.71 15.01
CA LYS A 39 10.37 6.77 15.55
C LYS A 39 10.49 6.73 17.07
N THR A 40 10.51 5.52 17.62
CA THR A 40 10.65 5.27 19.06
C THR A 40 11.33 3.93 19.28
N SER A 41 12.00 3.77 20.41
CA SER A 41 12.52 2.47 20.86
C SER A 41 11.70 1.89 22.02
N ASP A 42 10.55 2.50 22.35
CA ASP A 42 9.69 2.07 23.45
C ASP A 42 8.54 1.20 22.94
N ARG A 43 8.53 -0.08 23.34
CA ARG A 43 7.51 -1.05 22.92
C ARG A 43 6.10 -0.63 23.36
N PRO A 44 5.85 -0.29 24.64
CA PRO A 44 4.59 0.30 25.08
C PRO A 44 4.04 1.44 24.21
N GLU A 45 4.89 2.32 23.69
CA GLU A 45 4.46 3.41 22.80
C GLU A 45 3.89 2.87 21.47
N VAL A 46 4.56 1.88 20.87
CA VAL A 46 4.09 1.18 19.66
C VAL A 46 2.78 0.46 19.92
N GLU A 47 2.64 -0.22 21.06
CA GLU A 47 1.40 -0.91 21.42
C GLU A 47 0.23 0.06 21.61
N ASN A 48 0.48 1.19 22.27
CA ASN A 48 -0.51 2.25 22.44
C ASN A 48 -0.92 2.85 21.09
N TYR A 49 0.06 3.12 20.21
CA TYR A 49 -0.21 3.52 18.83
C TYR A 49 -1.08 2.47 18.12
N GLY A 50 -0.78 1.19 18.31
CA GLY A 50 -1.51 0.06 17.73
C GLY A 50 -2.99 0.07 18.12
N ARG A 51 -3.25 0.14 19.43
CA ARG A 51 -4.61 0.21 20.00
C ARG A 51 -5.40 1.41 19.50
N GLN A 52 -4.76 2.58 19.36
CA GLN A 52 -5.43 3.81 18.88
C GLN A 52 -5.75 3.79 17.38
N ASN A 53 -4.99 3.03 16.58
CA ASN A 53 -5.07 3.06 15.12
C ASN A 53 -5.68 1.82 14.47
N ALA A 54 -6.22 0.89 15.29
CA ALA A 54 -6.67 -0.44 14.85
C ALA A 54 -5.58 -1.15 14.03
N LEU A 55 -4.40 -1.23 14.63
CA LEU A 55 -3.24 -1.95 14.13
C LEU A 55 -2.93 -3.05 15.14
N GLU A 56 -3.05 -4.29 14.70
CA GLU A 56 -2.67 -5.46 15.47
C GLU A 56 -1.15 -5.57 15.49
N PHE A 57 -0.62 -6.07 16.60
CA PHE A 57 0.82 -6.18 16.81
C PHE A 57 1.15 -7.47 17.56
N GLU A 58 2.29 -8.06 17.19
CA GLU A 58 2.86 -9.24 17.82
C GLU A 58 4.38 -9.06 17.91
N TRP A 59 4.92 -9.09 19.12
CA TRP A 59 6.38 -9.08 19.32
C TRP A 59 6.94 -10.47 19.08
N LEU A 60 7.85 -10.59 18.11
CA LEU A 60 8.52 -11.84 17.75
C LEU A 60 9.88 -11.95 18.46
N SER A 61 10.63 -13.04 18.19
CA SER A 61 12.01 -13.18 18.66
C SER A 61 12.92 -12.08 18.09
N ASP A 62 14.10 -11.92 18.67
CA ASP A 62 15.18 -11.07 18.14
C ASP A 62 14.82 -9.59 17.95
N ASN A 63 13.86 -9.10 18.75
CA ASN A 63 13.34 -7.74 18.70
C ASN A 63 12.66 -7.38 17.36
N ASN A 64 12.10 -8.39 16.68
CA ASN A 64 11.23 -8.19 15.53
C ASN A 64 9.79 -7.90 15.96
N LEU A 65 9.03 -7.28 15.07
CA LEU A 65 7.64 -6.92 15.29
C LEU A 65 6.83 -7.34 14.06
N ARG A 66 5.73 -8.04 14.26
CA ARG A 66 4.70 -8.26 13.24
C ARG A 66 3.55 -7.31 13.50
N THR A 67 3.02 -6.74 12.42
CA THR A 67 1.81 -5.92 12.46
C THR A 67 0.83 -6.34 11.38
N ARG A 68 -0.46 -6.27 11.69
CA ARG A 68 -1.55 -6.47 10.73
C ARG A 68 -2.54 -5.32 10.79
N SER A 69 -3.05 -4.92 9.65
CA SER A 69 -4.12 -3.92 9.60
C SER A 69 -5.12 -4.20 8.51
N TYR A 70 -6.39 -4.14 8.88
CA TYR A 70 -7.51 -4.28 7.96
C TYR A 70 -7.84 -2.94 7.32
N ARG A 71 -7.83 -2.91 5.98
CA ARG A 71 -8.01 -1.70 5.18
C ARG A 71 -9.04 -1.93 4.09
N GLN A 72 -9.78 -0.90 3.74
CA GLN A 72 -10.73 -0.98 2.63
C GLN A 72 -9.95 -1.07 1.31
N ALA A 73 -10.32 -2.00 0.43
CA ALA A 73 -9.78 -2.05 -0.91
C ALA A 73 -10.30 -0.90 -1.78
N ILE A 74 -11.59 -0.56 -1.61
CA ILE A 74 -12.28 0.53 -2.30
C ILE A 74 -12.73 1.57 -1.28
N THR A 75 -12.47 2.83 -1.61
CA THR A 75 -12.82 3.97 -0.76
C THR A 75 -13.74 4.91 -1.53
N LYS A 76 -14.66 5.58 -0.84
CA LYS A 76 -15.46 6.66 -1.44
C LYS A 76 -14.70 7.98 -1.31
N HIS A 77 -14.53 8.66 -2.44
CA HIS A 77 -13.92 9.98 -2.49
C HIS A 77 -14.79 11.00 -1.72
N PRO A 78 -14.25 11.79 -0.77
CA PRO A 78 -15.07 12.68 0.07
C PRO A 78 -15.78 13.77 -0.73
N GLN A 79 -15.06 14.35 -1.70
CA GLN A 79 -15.52 15.49 -2.50
C GLN A 79 -16.36 15.05 -3.71
N THR A 80 -15.88 14.13 -4.54
CA THR A 80 -16.58 13.71 -5.76
C THR A 80 -17.61 12.61 -5.53
N GLY A 81 -17.54 11.89 -4.42
CA GLY A 81 -18.40 10.76 -4.12
C GLY A 81 -18.10 9.49 -4.92
N GLU A 82 -17.07 9.50 -5.77
CA GLU A 82 -16.69 8.36 -6.59
C GLU A 82 -16.08 7.22 -5.78
N MET A 83 -16.30 5.98 -6.23
CA MET A 83 -15.62 4.82 -5.67
C MET A 83 -14.22 4.68 -6.32
N VAL A 84 -13.18 4.65 -5.49
CA VAL A 84 -11.78 4.68 -5.91
C VAL A 84 -10.99 3.53 -5.31
N PHE A 85 -10.06 2.96 -6.07
CA PHE A 85 -9.19 1.85 -5.66
C PHE A 85 -8.05 2.30 -4.72
N PHE A 86 -8.34 3.12 -3.71
CA PHE A 86 -7.33 3.79 -2.89
C PHE A 86 -6.74 2.86 -1.82
N ASN A 87 -5.76 2.04 -2.21
CA ASN A 87 -5.00 1.13 -1.36
C ASN A 87 -3.53 1.04 -1.79
N GLN A 88 -2.75 0.18 -1.15
CA GLN A 88 -1.30 0.05 -1.38
C GLN A 88 -0.86 -1.37 -1.76
N ILE A 89 -1.73 -2.15 -2.43
CA ILE A 89 -1.41 -3.52 -2.87
C ILE A 89 -0.09 -3.57 -3.66
N GLN A 90 0.10 -2.66 -4.62
CA GLN A 90 1.30 -2.59 -5.46
C GLN A 90 2.60 -2.32 -4.68
N LEU A 91 2.51 -1.71 -3.50
CA LEU A 91 3.67 -1.42 -2.66
C LEU A 91 4.01 -2.58 -1.72
N HIS A 92 3.04 -3.45 -1.41
CA HIS A 92 3.17 -4.46 -0.36
C HIS A 92 3.14 -5.89 -0.87
N HIS A 93 2.33 -6.19 -1.88
CA HIS A 93 2.15 -7.56 -2.35
C HIS A 93 3.40 -8.05 -3.10
N ILE A 94 3.85 -9.24 -2.75
CA ILE A 94 5.13 -9.81 -3.23
C ILE A 94 5.23 -9.86 -4.76
N SER A 95 4.13 -10.11 -5.46
CA SER A 95 4.11 -10.20 -6.93
C SER A 95 4.55 -8.94 -7.67
N PHE A 96 4.66 -7.79 -6.99
CA PHE A 96 5.16 -6.54 -7.57
C PHE A 96 6.66 -6.32 -7.38
N LEU A 97 7.38 -7.29 -6.78
CA LEU A 97 8.84 -7.32 -6.72
C LEU A 97 9.42 -8.01 -7.96
N GLU A 98 10.71 -7.84 -8.21
CA GLU A 98 11.41 -8.60 -9.25
C GLU A 98 11.37 -10.10 -8.94
N PRO A 99 11.20 -11.00 -9.94
CA PRO A 99 11.03 -12.44 -9.70
C PRO A 99 12.10 -13.07 -8.82
N SER A 100 13.37 -12.69 -9.02
CA SER A 100 14.49 -13.19 -8.20
C SER A 100 14.40 -12.77 -6.73
N ILE A 101 13.84 -11.59 -6.46
CA ILE A 101 13.58 -11.11 -5.10
C ILE A 101 12.39 -11.85 -4.51
N GLN A 102 11.33 -12.12 -5.29
CA GLN A 102 10.19 -12.92 -4.84
C GLN A 102 10.64 -14.31 -4.38
N GLU A 103 11.38 -15.01 -5.24
CA GLU A 103 11.93 -16.34 -4.95
C GLU A 103 12.82 -16.33 -3.70
N SER A 104 13.69 -15.33 -3.58
CA SER A 104 14.58 -15.19 -2.42
C SER A 104 13.79 -14.97 -1.12
N LEU A 105 12.80 -14.08 -1.12
CA LEU A 105 11.99 -13.80 0.06
C LEU A 105 11.15 -15.02 0.46
N LEU A 106 10.51 -15.68 -0.50
CA LEU A 106 9.75 -16.91 -0.24
C LEU A 106 10.63 -18.03 0.30
N SER A 107 11.84 -18.19 -0.23
CA SER A 107 12.78 -19.20 0.26
C SER A 107 13.28 -18.91 1.67
N LEU A 108 13.47 -17.64 2.04
CA LEU A 108 14.04 -17.25 3.33
C LEU A 108 12.98 -17.22 4.44
N PHE A 109 11.78 -16.75 4.13
CA PHE A 109 10.75 -16.44 5.14
C PHE A 109 9.48 -17.30 5.02
N GLY A 110 9.26 -17.94 3.87
CA GLY A 110 7.96 -18.53 3.54
C GLY A 110 6.91 -17.45 3.29
N GLU A 111 5.74 -17.87 2.80
CA GLU A 111 4.65 -16.95 2.43
C GLU A 111 4.07 -16.20 3.65
N GLU A 112 3.97 -16.87 4.81
CA GLU A 112 3.36 -16.33 6.03
C GLU A 112 4.22 -15.29 6.78
N ASN A 113 5.53 -15.24 6.52
CA ASN A 113 6.47 -14.36 7.24
C ASN A 113 7.18 -13.37 6.32
N LEU A 114 6.58 -13.08 5.16
CA LEU A 114 7.12 -12.07 4.26
C LEU A 114 7.23 -10.71 4.95
N PRO A 115 8.31 -9.93 4.72
CA PRO A 115 8.47 -8.60 5.33
C PRO A 115 7.27 -7.68 5.10
N ARG A 116 6.63 -7.81 3.94
CA ARG A 116 5.37 -7.14 3.58
C ARG A 116 4.58 -8.08 2.67
N ASN A 117 3.28 -8.20 2.90
CA ASN A 117 2.36 -8.81 1.95
C ASN A 117 0.92 -8.30 2.17
N VAL A 118 0.02 -8.61 1.22
CA VAL A 118 -1.41 -8.28 1.34
C VAL A 118 -2.25 -9.51 1.04
N TYR A 119 -3.22 -9.76 1.89
CA TYR A 119 -4.21 -10.83 1.75
C TYR A 119 -5.60 -10.22 1.63
N TYR A 120 -6.57 -11.05 1.29
CA TYR A 120 -7.96 -10.71 1.55
C TYR A 120 -8.22 -10.54 3.05
N GLY A 121 -9.30 -9.87 3.40
CA GLY A 121 -9.64 -9.56 4.79
C GLY A 121 -9.93 -10.81 5.64
N ASP A 122 -10.21 -11.95 5.00
CA ASP A 122 -10.32 -13.26 5.63
C ASP A 122 -8.97 -13.98 5.81
N GLY A 123 -7.87 -13.35 5.39
CA GLY A 123 -6.52 -13.90 5.40
C GLY A 123 -6.17 -14.78 4.20
N SER A 124 -7.10 -15.04 3.28
CA SER A 124 -6.82 -15.85 2.09
C SER A 124 -5.92 -15.10 1.10
N PRO A 125 -5.02 -15.79 0.38
CA PRO A 125 -4.14 -15.15 -0.60
C PRO A 125 -4.94 -14.53 -1.75
N ILE A 126 -4.45 -13.41 -2.27
CA ILE A 126 -5.02 -12.77 -3.45
C ILE A 126 -4.67 -13.62 -4.68
N GLU A 127 -5.68 -14.02 -5.45
CA GLU A 127 -5.47 -14.89 -6.60
C GLU A 127 -4.60 -14.19 -7.65
N LYS A 128 -3.72 -14.94 -8.31
CA LYS A 128 -2.84 -14.41 -9.37
C LYS A 128 -3.62 -13.68 -10.47
N SER A 129 -4.81 -14.16 -10.83
CA SER A 129 -5.66 -13.51 -11.83
C SER A 129 -6.08 -12.09 -11.43
N VAL A 130 -6.29 -11.84 -10.14
CA VAL A 130 -6.61 -10.51 -9.61
C VAL A 130 -5.38 -9.60 -9.65
N ILE A 131 -4.21 -10.12 -9.29
CA ILE A 131 -2.94 -9.41 -9.42
C ILE A 131 -2.63 -9.05 -10.88
N ASP A 132 -2.86 -9.98 -11.81
CA ASP A 132 -2.66 -9.78 -13.25
C ASP A 132 -3.61 -8.69 -13.77
N GLU A 133 -4.89 -8.72 -13.36
CA GLU A 133 -5.89 -7.70 -13.72
C GLU A 133 -5.47 -6.31 -13.21
N ILE A 134 -5.06 -6.22 -11.93
CA ILE A 134 -4.56 -4.97 -11.34
C ILE A 134 -3.38 -4.44 -12.17
N THR A 135 -2.44 -5.33 -12.51
CA THR A 135 -1.26 -4.97 -13.31
C THR A 135 -1.67 -4.45 -14.69
N GLU A 136 -2.57 -5.14 -15.38
CA GLU A 136 -3.05 -4.77 -16.71
C GLU A 136 -3.73 -3.39 -16.70
N VAL A 137 -4.61 -3.14 -15.72
CA VAL A 137 -5.30 -1.86 -15.55
C VAL A 137 -4.30 -0.72 -15.38
N TYR A 138 -3.24 -0.94 -14.58
CA TYR A 138 -2.23 0.09 -14.35
C TYR A 138 -1.42 0.37 -15.60
N GLN A 139 -1.03 -0.67 -16.35
CA GLN A 139 -0.29 -0.48 -17.60
C GLN A 139 -1.15 0.24 -18.64
N ARG A 140 -2.43 -0.11 -18.76
CA ARG A 140 -3.38 0.50 -19.70
C ARG A 140 -3.65 1.98 -19.38
N LEU A 141 -3.76 2.33 -18.11
CA LEU A 141 -4.07 3.69 -17.65
C LEU A 141 -2.84 4.54 -17.34
N LYS A 142 -1.63 3.99 -17.54
CA LYS A 142 -0.36 4.64 -17.31
C LYS A 142 -0.20 5.86 -18.21
N VAL A 143 0.03 7.01 -17.59
CA VAL A 143 0.51 8.22 -18.27
C VAL A 143 1.95 8.50 -17.86
N THR A 144 2.82 8.64 -18.86
CA THR A 144 4.22 9.03 -18.68
C THR A 144 4.51 10.33 -19.42
N PHE A 145 5.29 11.19 -18.79
CA PHE A 145 5.73 12.45 -19.35
C PHE A 145 7.17 12.73 -18.88
N SER A 146 7.90 13.48 -19.69
CA SER A 146 9.24 13.96 -19.35
C SER A 146 9.11 15.25 -18.55
N TRP A 147 9.80 15.31 -17.42
CA TRP A 147 9.89 16.52 -16.61
C TRP A 147 10.81 17.54 -17.26
N ASN A 148 10.34 18.77 -17.40
CA ASN A 148 11.14 19.95 -17.70
C ASN A 148 11.28 20.83 -16.45
N LYS A 149 12.35 21.61 -16.40
CA LYS A 149 12.56 22.56 -15.29
C LYS A 149 11.42 23.59 -15.30
N GLY A 150 10.72 23.70 -14.17
CA GLY A 150 9.59 24.61 -14.01
C GLY A 150 8.22 23.95 -14.16
N ASP A 151 8.16 22.70 -14.63
CA ASP A 151 6.91 21.94 -14.65
C ASP A 151 6.36 21.75 -13.24
N ILE A 152 5.04 21.85 -13.12
CA ILE A 152 4.28 21.59 -11.90
C ILE A 152 3.26 20.50 -12.21
N LEU A 153 3.29 19.42 -11.43
CA LEU A 153 2.22 18.42 -11.42
C LEU A 153 1.38 18.64 -10.17
N MET A 154 0.09 18.87 -10.36
CA MET A 154 -0.91 18.82 -9.31
C MET A 154 -1.79 17.60 -9.55
N LEU A 155 -2.04 16.82 -8.50
CA LEU A 155 -2.89 15.64 -8.56
C LEU A 155 -3.74 15.53 -7.31
N ASP A 156 -4.88 14.86 -7.46
CA ASP A 156 -5.64 14.36 -6.34
C ASP A 156 -5.07 12.98 -5.93
N ASN A 157 -4.61 12.87 -4.69
CA ASN A 157 -3.93 11.67 -4.19
C ASN A 157 -4.88 10.47 -4.04
N MET A 158 -6.18 10.68 -3.88
CA MET A 158 -7.16 9.59 -3.81
C MET A 158 -7.53 9.05 -5.19
N LEU A 159 -7.45 9.89 -6.23
CA LEU A 159 -7.76 9.51 -7.62
C LEU A 159 -6.54 9.09 -8.42
N THR A 160 -5.33 9.34 -7.92
CA THR A 160 -4.10 9.17 -8.69
C THR A 160 -3.04 8.44 -7.89
N VAL A 161 -2.52 7.34 -8.43
CA VAL A 161 -1.21 6.84 -7.98
C VAL A 161 -0.15 7.26 -8.93
N HIS A 162 0.99 7.58 -8.33
CA HIS A 162 2.15 8.08 -9.00
C HIS A 162 3.34 7.21 -8.67
N SER A 163 4.22 7.06 -9.65
CA SER A 163 5.48 6.34 -9.50
C SER A 163 6.55 6.98 -10.36
N ARG A 164 7.76 6.46 -10.27
CA ARG A 164 8.93 6.99 -10.96
C ARG A 164 9.57 5.88 -11.79
N ASN A 165 9.84 6.16 -13.06
CA ASN A 165 10.70 5.31 -13.87
C ASN A 165 12.16 5.39 -13.37
N PRO A 166 12.98 4.36 -13.62
CA PRO A 166 14.44 4.47 -13.45
C PRO A 166 14.99 5.70 -14.18
N TYR A 167 16.03 6.32 -13.63
CA TYR A 167 16.68 7.50 -14.20
C TYR A 167 18.18 7.49 -13.89
N ILE A 168 18.97 8.23 -14.66
CA ILE A 168 20.42 8.37 -14.50
C ILE A 168 20.74 9.86 -14.36
N GLY A 169 21.74 10.18 -13.53
CA GLY A 169 22.24 11.54 -13.35
C GLY A 169 21.46 12.36 -12.31
N TYR A 170 21.75 13.67 -12.27
CA TYR A 170 21.17 14.57 -11.28
C TYR A 170 19.69 14.86 -11.56
N ARG A 171 18.84 14.65 -10.54
CA ARG A 171 17.41 14.92 -10.58
C ARG A 171 16.94 15.50 -9.26
N LYS A 172 16.26 16.65 -9.30
CA LYS A 172 15.63 17.28 -8.12
C LYS A 172 14.15 17.54 -8.40
N ILE A 173 13.29 16.91 -7.60
CA ILE A 173 11.84 17.16 -7.57
C ILE A 173 11.49 17.62 -6.17
N LEU A 174 10.70 18.68 -6.06
CA LEU A 174 10.16 19.15 -4.80
C LEU A 174 8.70 18.72 -4.69
N VAL A 175 8.26 18.43 -3.47
CA VAL A 175 6.89 17.98 -3.17
C VAL A 175 6.32 18.88 -2.09
N ALA A 176 5.10 19.34 -2.28
CA ALA A 176 4.28 19.96 -1.26
C ALA A 176 2.99 19.15 -1.13
N MET A 177 2.58 18.86 0.10
CA MET A 177 1.29 18.22 0.37
C MET A 177 0.26 19.29 0.71
N GLY A 178 -0.91 19.18 0.10
CA GLY A 178 -2.06 20.04 0.39
C GLY A 178 -2.88 19.54 1.57
N GLU A 179 -4.19 19.80 1.53
CA GLU A 179 -5.13 19.33 2.54
C GLU A 179 -5.10 17.80 2.67
N ILE A 180 -5.02 17.31 3.91
CA ILE A 180 -4.99 15.88 4.23
C ILE A 180 -6.41 15.43 4.56
N ASN A 181 -6.92 14.46 3.80
CA ASN A 181 -8.18 13.80 4.12
C ASN A 181 -8.00 12.89 5.34
N ASN A 182 -8.68 13.19 6.45
CA ASN A 182 -8.67 12.35 7.65
C ASN A 182 -9.72 11.23 7.56
N LYS A 183 -9.54 10.13 8.32
CA LYS A 183 -10.50 8.99 8.40
C LYS A 183 -11.96 9.46 8.60
N ASN A 184 -12.18 10.52 9.36
CA ASN A 184 -13.52 11.09 9.60
C ASN A 184 -14.19 11.67 8.33
N ASN A 185 -13.38 12.11 7.36
CA ASN A 185 -13.85 12.64 6.08
C ASN A 185 -13.95 11.54 5.01
N ILE A 186 -13.34 10.38 5.24
CA ILE A 186 -13.35 9.23 4.33
C ILE A 186 -14.40 8.23 4.84
N LYS A 187 -15.68 8.48 4.55
CA LYS A 187 -16.77 7.54 4.90
C LYS A 187 -16.91 6.45 3.84
N GLY A 188 -16.47 5.24 4.15
CA GLY A 188 -16.90 4.01 3.48
C GLY A 188 -18.29 3.59 3.99
N GLY A 189 -19.19 3.23 3.07
CA GLY A 189 -20.54 2.79 3.42
C GLY A 189 -20.56 1.40 4.05
N HIS A 190 -21.54 1.22 4.94
CA HIS A 190 -21.96 0.01 5.66
C HIS A 190 -21.13 -0.38 6.89
N ASN A 191 -21.66 0.04 8.06
CA ASN A 191 -21.67 -0.82 9.24
C ASN A 191 -22.51 -2.05 8.91
N VAL A 192 -21.91 -3.22 8.86
CA VAL A 192 -22.55 -4.49 9.22
C VAL A 192 -21.54 -5.28 10.02
#